data_AF-A0A4Y3PM08-F1
#
_entry.id   AF-A0A4Y3PM08-F1
#
_cell.length_a   1.000
_cell.length_b   1.000
_cell.length_c   1.000
_cell.angle_alpha   90.00
_cell.angle_beta   90.00
_cell.angle_gamma   90.00
#
_symmetry.space_group_name_H-M   'P 1'
#
loop_
_entity.id
_entity.type
_entity.pdbx_description
1 polymer ?
#
loop_
_entity_poly.entity_id
_entity_poly.type
_entity_poly.pdbx_seq_one_letter_code
_entity_poly.pdbx_strand_id
1 'polypeptide(L)'
;MAKRIKVTIADFASLKEVLNNPEELALYETANGNTYDADIQHDGFAVIDVTEDDYIELAPGEYQLMIEEWTNAGQIGDLTLQTKSDPADDTALLYRSVDAAGNEVQAPQSLPKQVVELVAKTWFGKTAKKIEE
;
A
#
# COMPACT_ATOMS: atom_id res chain seq x y z
N MET A 1 -11.86 5.04 -9.15
CA MET A 1 -12.47 4.36 -7.97
C MET A 1 -11.52 4.63 -6.84
N ALA A 2 -11.99 5.25 -5.76
CA ALA A 2 -11.13 5.61 -4.64
C ALA A 2 -10.48 4.36 -4.02
N LYS A 3 -9.20 4.48 -3.65
CA LYS A 3 -8.41 3.45 -2.97
C LYS A 3 -8.08 3.96 -1.58
N ARG A 4 -8.23 3.09 -0.57
CA ARG A 4 -7.76 3.40 0.77
C ARG A 4 -6.24 3.41 0.78
N ILE A 5 -5.64 4.50 1.22
CA ILE A 5 -4.19 4.65 1.41
C ILE A 5 -3.88 5.11 2.82
N LYS A 6 -2.62 4.95 3.24
CA LYS A 6 -2.04 5.65 4.38
C LYS A 6 -0.94 6.57 3.88
N VAL A 7 -0.91 7.80 4.36
CA VAL A 7 0.20 8.73 4.07
C VAL A 7 1.41 8.33 4.89
N THR A 8 2.56 8.17 4.25
CA THR A 8 3.80 7.63 4.85
C THR A 8 5.03 8.40 4.36
N ILE A 9 4.98 9.72 4.43
CA ILE A 9 6.08 10.61 4.02
C ILE A 9 7.22 10.44 5.03
N ALA A 10 8.37 9.95 4.55
CA ALA A 10 9.56 9.71 5.37
C ALA A 10 10.45 10.96 5.50
N ASP A 11 10.48 11.81 4.47
CA ASP A 11 11.27 13.04 4.45
C ASP A 11 10.49 14.17 3.77
N PHE A 12 10.27 15.24 4.51
CA PHE A 12 9.57 16.44 4.04
C PHE A 12 10.50 17.45 3.37
N ALA A 13 11.83 17.24 3.38
CA ALA A 13 12.78 18.15 2.74
C ALA A 13 12.48 18.34 1.25
N SER A 14 12.22 17.24 0.53
CA SER A 14 11.87 17.26 -0.89
C SER A 14 10.59 18.05 -1.17
N LEU A 15 9.59 17.95 -0.28
CA LEU A 15 8.35 18.73 -0.40
C LEU A 15 8.62 20.22 -0.18
N LYS A 16 9.42 20.59 0.82
CA LYS A 16 9.78 22.00 1.10
C LYS A 16 10.47 22.71 -0.06
N GLU A 17 11.23 21.98 -0.87
CA GLU A 17 11.93 22.53 -2.04
C GLU A 17 10.98 22.79 -3.22
N VAL A 18 9.85 22.08 -3.28
CA VAL A 18 8.92 22.09 -4.43
C VAL A 18 7.65 22.90 -4.13
N LEU A 19 7.23 22.97 -2.86
CA LEU A 19 6.01 23.68 -2.46
C LEU A 19 6.17 25.20 -2.64
N ASN A 20 5.17 25.80 -3.26
CA ASN A 20 5.13 27.24 -3.51
C ASN A 20 4.64 28.03 -2.27
N ASN A 21 3.84 27.40 -1.41
CA ASN A 21 3.32 27.97 -0.18
C ASN A 21 3.76 27.15 1.05
N PRO A 22 4.48 27.74 2.02
CA PRO A 22 4.86 27.05 3.26
C PRO A 22 3.69 26.51 4.08
N GLU A 23 2.49 27.09 3.95
CA GLU A 23 1.29 26.63 4.65
C GLU A 23 0.78 25.28 4.12
N GLU A 24 1.07 24.94 2.85
CA GLU A 24 0.71 23.64 2.28
C GLU A 24 1.44 22.49 2.98
N LEU A 25 2.67 22.73 3.47
CA LEU A 25 3.43 21.72 4.20
C LEU A 25 2.67 21.21 5.43
N ALA A 26 1.93 22.09 6.11
CA ALA A 26 1.17 21.72 7.30
C ALA A 26 0.06 20.69 6.97
N LEU A 27 -0.48 20.71 5.74
CA LEU A 27 -1.45 19.71 5.27
C LEU A 27 -0.80 18.33 5.15
N TYR A 28 0.39 18.25 4.54
CA TYR A 28 1.15 17.00 4.43
C TYR A 28 1.55 16.47 5.81
N GLU A 29 2.03 17.34 6.71
CA GLU A 29 2.40 16.96 8.07
C GLU A 29 1.18 16.44 8.86
N THR A 30 0.02 17.07 8.69
CA THR A 30 -1.24 16.65 9.33
C THR A 30 -1.77 15.34 8.75
N ALA A 31 -1.64 15.15 7.44
CA ALA A 31 -2.09 13.94 6.77
C ALA A 31 -1.19 12.72 7.08
N ASN A 32 0.10 12.96 7.35
CA ASN A 32 1.07 11.88 7.53
C ASN A 32 0.68 10.93 8.68
N GLY A 33 0.71 9.62 8.41
CA GLY A 33 0.31 8.58 9.35
C GLY A 33 -1.20 8.28 9.38
N ASN A 34 -2.04 9.07 8.73
CA ASN A 34 -3.49 8.85 8.66
C ASN A 34 -3.90 8.13 7.37
N THR A 35 -5.08 7.50 7.39
CA THR A 35 -5.66 6.81 6.24
C THR A 35 -6.73 7.64 5.56
N TYR A 36 -6.74 7.62 4.23
CA TYR A 36 -7.63 8.40 3.38
C TYR A 36 -8.12 7.58 2.20
N ASP A 37 -9.29 7.93 1.69
CA ASP A 37 -9.72 7.48 0.37
C ASP A 37 -9.07 8.40 -0.68
N ALA A 38 -8.28 7.81 -1.57
CA ALA A 38 -7.50 8.52 -2.57
C ALA A 38 -7.93 8.18 -3.98
N ASP A 39 -7.87 9.14 -4.90
CA ASP A 39 -7.90 8.85 -6.33
C ASP A 39 -6.47 8.64 -6.84
N ILE A 40 -6.20 7.46 -7.42
CA ILE A 40 -4.86 7.11 -7.90
C ILE A 40 -4.79 7.37 -9.40
N GLN A 41 -3.99 8.36 -9.78
CA GLN A 41 -3.79 8.76 -11.16
C GLN A 41 -2.97 7.73 -11.95
N HIS A 42 -2.99 7.84 -13.29
CA HIS A 42 -2.32 6.89 -14.19
C HIS A 42 -0.80 6.85 -14.05
N ASP A 43 -0.19 7.93 -13.59
CA ASP A 43 1.24 8.06 -13.30
C ASP A 43 1.63 7.60 -11.89
N GLY A 44 0.64 7.18 -11.08
CA GLY A 44 0.83 6.67 -9.73
C GLY A 44 0.79 7.75 -8.64
N PHE A 45 0.50 9.01 -8.95
CA PHE A 45 0.22 9.99 -7.92
C PHE A 45 -1.15 9.72 -7.27
N ALA A 46 -1.24 9.92 -5.96
CA ALA A 46 -2.47 9.77 -5.20
C ALA A 46 -2.98 11.14 -4.75
N VAL A 47 -4.23 11.46 -5.04
CA VAL A 47 -4.87 12.70 -4.58
C VAL A 47 -5.79 12.37 -3.42
N ILE A 48 -5.65 13.09 -2.31
CA ILE A 48 -6.54 12.97 -1.14
C ILE A 48 -7.08 14.34 -0.73
N ASP A 49 -8.33 14.35 -0.31
CA ASP A 49 -8.93 15.49 0.37
C ASP A 49 -8.57 15.43 1.85
N VAL A 50 -7.81 16.41 2.34
CA VAL A 50 -7.40 16.52 3.75
C VAL A 50 -8.49 17.21 4.56
N THR A 51 -9.12 18.23 3.97
CA THR A 51 -10.30 18.93 4.48
C THR A 51 -11.35 19.04 3.37
N GLU A 52 -12.46 19.74 3.60
CA GLU A 52 -13.45 20.01 2.55
C GLU A 52 -12.90 20.93 1.45
N ASP A 53 -11.95 21.81 1.80
CA ASP A 53 -11.40 22.82 0.90
C ASP A 53 -9.96 22.54 0.47
N ASP A 54 -9.26 21.64 1.18
CA ASP A 54 -7.84 21.35 0.97
C ASP A 54 -7.60 19.90 0.53
N TYR A 55 -6.77 19.73 -0.49
CA TYR A 55 -6.29 18.44 -0.96
C TYR A 55 -4.76 18.44 -1.06
N ILE A 56 -4.17 17.25 -1.05
CA ILE A 56 -2.74 17.05 -1.31
C ILE A 56 -2.52 15.97 -2.37
N GLU A 57 -1.42 16.09 -3.11
CA GLU A 57 -0.98 15.10 -4.08
C GLU A 57 0.26 14.38 -3.55
N LEU A 58 0.21 13.05 -3.52
CA LEU A 58 1.25 12.21 -2.96
C LEU A 58 1.93 11.44 -4.08
N ALA A 59 3.24 11.58 -4.17
CA ALA A 59 4.06 10.84 -5.12
C ALA A 59 4.09 9.34 -4.80
N PRO A 60 4.40 8.49 -5.78
CA PRO A 60 4.71 7.09 -5.52
C PRO A 60 5.80 6.96 -4.45
N GLY A 61 5.48 6.32 -3.32
CA GLY A 61 6.37 6.17 -2.17
C GLY A 61 6.05 7.07 -0.97
N GLU A 62 5.24 8.11 -1.15
CA GLU A 62 4.74 8.96 -0.06
C GLU A 62 3.46 8.41 0.58
N TYR A 63 2.96 7.28 0.05
CA TYR A 63 1.80 6.58 0.58
C TYR A 63 1.94 5.07 0.45
N GLN A 64 1.13 4.37 1.23
CA GLN A 64 0.95 2.92 1.16
C GLN A 64 -0.51 2.58 0.84
N LEU A 65 -0.74 1.67 -0.10
CA LEU A 65 -2.06 1.09 -0.30
C LEU A 65 -2.47 0.27 0.92
N MET A 66 -3.71 0.46 1.36
CA MET A 66 -4.28 -0.20 2.52
C MET A 66 -5.45 -1.10 2.11
N ILE A 67 -5.39 -2.35 2.56
CA ILE A 67 -6.47 -3.33 2.45
C ILE A 67 -6.88 -3.63 3.88
N GLU A 68 -7.95 -3.02 4.38
CA GLU A 68 -8.34 -3.16 5.79
C GLU A 68 -9.09 -4.47 6.06
N GLU A 69 -9.80 -4.97 5.05
CA GLU A 69 -10.58 -6.20 5.12
C GLU A 69 -9.79 -7.41 4.60
N TRP A 70 -10.05 -8.58 5.18
CA TRP A 70 -9.49 -9.83 4.68
C TRP A 70 -9.97 -10.12 3.27
N THR A 71 -9.03 -10.17 2.33
CA THR A 71 -9.29 -10.47 0.92
C THR A 71 -8.72 -11.84 0.57
N ASN A 72 -9.44 -12.62 -0.24
CA ASN A 72 -8.96 -13.92 -0.69
C ASN A 72 -7.78 -13.76 -1.66
N ALA A 73 -6.61 -14.28 -1.29
CA ALA A 73 -5.39 -14.27 -2.07
C ALA A 73 -5.19 -15.55 -2.90
N GLY A 74 -5.86 -16.64 -2.54
CA GLY A 74 -5.79 -17.91 -3.28
C GLY A 74 -6.19 -19.11 -2.44
N GLN A 75 -5.93 -20.31 -2.96
CA GLN A 75 -6.15 -21.58 -2.26
C GLN A 75 -4.84 -22.36 -2.09
N ILE A 76 -4.71 -23.04 -0.95
CA ILE A 76 -3.60 -23.96 -0.64
C ILE A 76 -4.23 -25.27 -0.18
N GLY A 77 -4.35 -26.23 -1.10
CA GLY A 77 -5.17 -27.42 -0.86
C GLY A 77 -6.64 -27.02 -0.60
N ASP A 78 -7.20 -27.48 0.53
CA ASP A 78 -8.56 -27.15 0.96
C ASP A 78 -8.68 -25.83 1.73
N LEU A 79 -7.56 -25.13 1.97
CA LEU A 79 -7.54 -23.88 2.72
C LEU A 79 -7.62 -22.67 1.78
N THR A 80 -8.29 -21.61 2.25
CA THR A 80 -8.27 -20.30 1.60
C THR A 80 -7.21 -19.43 2.26
N LEU A 81 -6.25 -18.95 1.46
CA LEU A 81 -5.28 -17.93 1.89
C LEU A 81 -5.97 -16.57 1.80
N GLN A 82 -5.95 -15.82 2.90
CA GLN A 82 -6.44 -14.45 2.95
C GLN A 82 -5.31 -13.49 3.29
N THR A 83 -5.39 -12.27 2.77
CA THR A 83 -4.43 -11.19 3.03
C THR A 83 -5.14 -9.89 3.35
N LYS A 84 -4.51 -9.07 4.19
CA LYS A 84 -4.86 -7.66 4.41
C LYS A 84 -3.61 -6.86 4.77
N SER A 85 -3.69 -5.54 4.83
CA SER A 85 -2.61 -4.71 5.37
C SER A 85 -2.39 -4.99 6.85
N ASP A 86 -1.12 -4.99 7.26
CA ASP A 86 -0.78 -5.10 8.67
C ASP A 86 -1.05 -3.74 9.37
N PRO A 87 -1.95 -3.69 10.36
CA PRO A 87 -2.22 -2.44 11.09
C PRO A 87 -1.04 -1.97 11.96
N ALA A 88 -0.07 -2.85 12.24
CA ALA A 88 1.12 -2.51 13.00
C ALA A 88 2.33 -2.13 12.11
N ASP A 89 2.29 -2.45 10.81
CA ASP A 89 3.36 -2.19 9.85
C ASP A 89 2.79 -1.92 8.45
N ASP A 90 2.76 -0.65 8.04
CA ASP A 90 2.17 -0.24 6.76
C ASP A 90 2.95 -0.75 5.53
N THR A 91 4.18 -1.22 5.75
CA THR A 91 5.04 -1.81 4.73
C THR A 91 4.83 -3.31 4.57
N ALA A 92 3.99 -3.92 5.41
CA ALA A 92 3.72 -5.36 5.43
C ALA A 92 2.26 -5.70 5.13
N LEU A 93 2.05 -6.98 4.82
CA LEU A 93 0.75 -7.61 4.68
C LEU A 93 0.64 -8.75 5.69
N LEU A 94 -0.51 -8.83 6.36
CA LEU A 94 -0.87 -10.00 7.16
C LEU A 94 -1.47 -11.08 6.26
N TYR A 95 -1.02 -12.30 6.46
CA TYR A 95 -1.51 -13.49 5.78
C TYR A 95 -2.04 -14.50 6.78
N ARG A 96 -3.22 -15.06 6.51
CA ARG A 96 -3.77 -16.18 7.29
C ARG A 96 -4.38 -17.23 6.38
N SER A 97 -4.52 -18.45 6.91
CA SER A 97 -5.26 -19.52 6.23
C SER A 97 -6.53 -19.84 6.99
N VAL A 98 -7.64 -19.92 6.27
CA VAL A 98 -8.95 -20.30 6.81
C VAL A 98 -9.45 -21.59 6.17
N ASP A 99 -10.20 -22.38 6.94
CA ASP A 99 -10.90 -23.57 6.43
C ASP A 99 -12.16 -23.19 5.62
N ALA A 100 -12.88 -24.19 5.11
CA ALA A 100 -14.11 -23.99 4.35
C ALA A 100 -15.25 -23.33 5.16
N ALA A 101 -15.18 -23.36 6.48
CA ALA A 101 -16.13 -22.69 7.38
C ALA A 101 -15.68 -21.28 7.77
N GLY A 102 -14.50 -20.83 7.31
CA GLY A 102 -13.93 -19.53 7.63
C GLY A 102 -13.19 -19.48 8.96
N ASN A 103 -12.96 -20.63 9.62
CA ASN A 103 -12.18 -20.68 10.85
C ASN A 103 -10.70 -20.56 10.53
N GLU A 104 -10.01 -19.77 11.33
CA GLU A 104 -8.56 -19.61 11.22
C GLU A 104 -7.85 -20.91 11.63
N VAL A 105 -7.04 -21.43 10.71
CA VAL A 105 -6.25 -22.66 10.93
C VAL A 105 -4.83 -22.32 11.39
N GLN A 106 -4.34 -21.14 11.03
CA GLN A 106 -3.02 -20.63 11.42
C GLN A 106 -3.08 -19.14 11.74
N ALA A 107 -2.36 -18.75 12.80
CA ALA A 107 -2.26 -17.37 13.23
C ALA A 107 -1.71 -16.45 12.12
N PRO A 108 -2.21 -15.21 11.98
CA PRO A 108 -1.76 -14.30 10.95
C PRO A 108 -0.25 -14.06 11.02
N GLN A 109 0.42 -14.13 9.87
CA GLN A 109 1.83 -13.84 9.71
C GLN A 109 2.02 -12.53 8.95
N SER A 110 2.85 -11.64 9.49
CA SER A 110 3.20 -10.39 8.82
C SER A 110 4.41 -10.60 7.89
N LEU A 111 4.28 -10.19 6.64
CA LEU A 111 5.32 -10.29 5.63
C LEU A 111 5.48 -8.94 4.92
N PRO A 112 6.71 -8.39 4.81
CA PRO A 112 6.96 -7.15 4.08
C PRO A 112 6.52 -7.26 2.61
N LYS A 113 5.81 -6.25 2.11
CA LYS A 113 5.31 -6.18 0.72
C LYS A 113 6.44 -6.37 -0.29
N GLN A 114 7.60 -5.76 -0.04
CA GLN A 114 8.79 -5.89 -0.90
C GLN A 114 9.31 -7.32 -0.99
N VAL A 115 9.27 -8.07 0.13
CA VAL A 115 9.70 -9.47 0.14
C VAL A 115 8.72 -10.32 -0.68
N VAL A 116 7.42 -10.12 -0.50
CA VAL A 116 6.39 -10.83 -1.30
C VAL A 116 6.56 -10.53 -2.79
N GLU A 117 6.77 -9.27 -3.14
CA GLU A 117 7.01 -8.85 -4.53
C GLU A 117 8.29 -9.45 -5.11
N LEU A 118 9.39 -9.45 -4.34
CA LEU A 118 10.67 -10.03 -4.77
C LEU A 118 10.54 -11.54 -5.00
N VAL A 119 9.88 -12.26 -4.10
CA VAL A 119 9.61 -13.70 -4.26
C VAL A 119 8.74 -13.92 -5.49
N ALA A 120 7.66 -13.16 -5.66
CA ALA A 120 6.79 -13.28 -6.83
C ALA A 120 7.55 -13.03 -8.15
N LYS A 121 8.38 -11.98 -8.21
CA LYS A 121 9.23 -11.69 -9.37
C LYS A 121 10.26 -12.78 -9.63
N THR A 122 10.89 -13.33 -8.57
CA THR A 122 11.95 -14.34 -8.72
C THR A 122 11.40 -15.66 -9.22
N TRP A 123 10.23 -16.10 -8.73
CA TRP A 123 9.66 -17.41 -9.03
C TRP A 123 8.68 -17.38 -10.21
N PHE A 124 8.00 -16.26 -10.45
CA PHE A 124 6.94 -16.13 -11.45
C PHE A 124 7.13 -14.97 -12.42
N GLY A 125 8.16 -14.14 -12.23
CA GLY A 125 8.52 -13.09 -13.18
C GLY A 125 9.01 -13.71 -14.48
N LYS A 126 8.46 -13.25 -15.61
CA LYS A 126 8.98 -13.64 -16.92
C LYS A 126 10.40 -13.10 -17.05
N THR A 127 11.37 -13.98 -17.27
CA THR A 127 12.73 -13.58 -17.66
C THR A 127 12.60 -12.76 -18.94
N ALA A 128 13.01 -11.50 -18.91
CA ALA A 128 13.04 -10.68 -20.12
C ALA A 128 13.87 -11.44 -21.16
N LYS A 129 13.29 -11.69 -22.35
CA LYS A 129 14.04 -12.23 -23.48
C LYS A 129 15.24 -11.31 -23.70
N LYS A 130 16.45 -11.84 -23.52
CA LYS A 130 17.67 -11.18 -23.97
C LYS A 130 17.51 -10.88 -25.45
N ILE A 131 17.47 -9.59 -25.81
CA ILE A 131 17.67 -9.18 -27.19
C ILE A 131 19.19 -9.22 -27.35
N GLU A 132 19.69 -10.24 -28.02
CA GLU A 132 21.08 -10.25 -28.47
C GLU A 132 21.18 -9.23 -29.61
N GLU A 133 22.03 -8.21 -29.43
CA GLU A 133 22.46 -7.27 -30.48
C GLU A 133 23.40 -7.96 -31.48
#